data_AF-A0A521NE34-F1
#
_entry.id   AF-A0A521NE34-F1
#
_cell.length_a   1.000
_cell.length_b   1.000
_cell.length_c   1.000
_cell.angle_alpha   90.00
_cell.angle_beta   90.00
_cell.angle_gamma   90.00
#
_symmetry.space_group_name_H-M   'P 1'
#
loop_
_entity.id
_entity.type
_entity.pdbx_description
1 polymer ?
#
loop_
_entity_poly.entity_id
_entity_poly.type
_entity_poly.pdbx_seq_one_letter_code
_entity_poly.pdbx_strand_id
1 'polypeptide(L)'
;MSRVVLTRGEDGKLAGLGDGGHRAFSKFKRAIEALPISATLQFDYRLPRSPKHHRLFFAKVRALHDRQETFNTEEDLRMWLLVGAGYCTFLPGTDGQLVAVPQSMDWATLEEGDFVDVHQRVDAFVWEPRARRVLWPHLGDERTFYVVEQWREEFEKP
;
A
#
# COMPACT_ATOMS: atom_id res chain seq x y z
N MET A 1 -5.37 -15.83 19.70
CA MET A 1 -5.20 -14.40 20.04
C MET A 1 -6.57 -13.78 20.29
N SER A 2 -6.73 -12.96 21.31
CA SER A 2 -7.98 -12.21 21.56
C SER A 2 -8.08 -11.03 20.59
N ARG A 3 -9.10 -11.03 19.74
CA ARG A 3 -9.39 -9.94 18.80
C ARG A 3 -10.34 -8.93 19.43
N VAL A 4 -9.96 -7.65 19.41
CA VAL A 4 -10.84 -6.55 19.80
C VAL A 4 -11.02 -5.65 18.59
N VAL A 5 -12.28 -5.48 18.14
CA VAL A 5 -12.62 -4.55 17.06
C VAL A 5 -13.27 -3.34 17.69
N LEU A 6 -12.70 -2.17 17.42
CA LEU A 6 -13.13 -0.90 17.99
C LEU A 6 -13.84 -0.06 16.93
N THR A 7 -14.85 0.68 17.38
CA THR A 7 -15.54 1.70 16.62
C THR A 7 -15.64 2.98 17.46
N ARG A 8 -15.94 4.10 16.81
CA ARG A 8 -16.34 5.32 17.51
C ARG A 8 -17.82 5.22 17.83
N GLY A 9 -18.17 5.29 19.11
CA GLY A 9 -19.54 5.34 19.59
C GLY A 9 -20.19 6.70 19.32
N GLU A 10 -21.51 6.77 19.47
CA GLU A 10 -22.28 8.01 19.32
C GLU A 10 -21.87 9.10 20.32
N ASP A 11 -21.34 8.71 21.47
CA ASP A 11 -20.76 9.59 22.49
C ASP A 11 -19.35 10.10 22.13
N GLY A 12 -18.84 9.73 20.94
CA GLY A 12 -17.53 10.10 20.44
C GLY A 12 -16.37 9.28 21.03
N LYS A 13 -16.63 8.36 21.96
CA LYS A 13 -15.61 7.51 22.61
C LYS A 13 -15.39 6.21 21.86
N LEU A 14 -14.29 5.53 22.14
CA LEU A 14 -14.05 4.18 21.61
C LEU A 14 -15.00 3.18 22.29
N ALA A 15 -15.66 2.36 21.47
CA ALA A 15 -16.54 1.28 21.89
C ALA A 15 -16.17 0.00 21.13
N GLY A 16 -16.45 -1.15 21.72
CA GLY A 16 -16.29 -2.42 21.00
C GLY A 16 -17.41 -2.60 19.98
N LEU A 17 -17.13 -3.23 18.84
CA LEU A 17 -18.16 -3.47 17.82
C LEU A 17 -19.15 -4.56 18.29
N GLY A 18 -20.41 -4.16 18.50
CA GLY A 18 -21.49 -5.04 18.98
C GLY A 18 -21.28 -5.58 20.40
N ASP A 19 -22.21 -6.37 20.92
CA ASP A 19 -22.20 -6.82 22.32
C ASP A 19 -20.97 -7.68 22.68
N GLY A 20 -20.54 -8.52 21.74
CA GLY A 20 -19.32 -9.32 21.89
C GLY A 20 -18.06 -8.46 21.95
N GLY A 21 -17.96 -7.46 21.08
CA GLY A 21 -16.85 -6.51 21.04
C GLY A 21 -16.78 -5.65 22.29
N HIS A 22 -17.93 -5.19 22.82
CA HIS A 22 -17.99 -4.43 24.07
C HIS A 22 -17.36 -5.21 25.22
N ARG A 23 -17.76 -6.48 25.40
CA ARG A 23 -17.18 -7.34 26.45
C ARG A 23 -15.68 -7.56 26.25
N ALA A 24 -15.24 -7.81 25.02
CA ALA A 24 -13.83 -7.99 24.70
C ALA A 24 -13.00 -6.73 25.01
N PHE A 25 -13.52 -5.55 24.67
CA PHE A 25 -12.88 -4.28 24.94
C PHE A 25 -12.83 -3.95 26.45
N SER A 26 -13.91 -4.21 27.19
CA SER A 26 -13.91 -4.08 28.65
C SER A 26 -12.89 -5.01 29.32
N LYS A 27 -12.75 -6.25 28.83
CA LYS A 27 -11.72 -7.19 29.32
C LYS A 27 -10.31 -6.68 29.03
N PHE A 28 -10.07 -6.15 27.83
CA PHE A 28 -8.79 -5.56 27.44
C PHE A 28 -8.42 -4.35 28.30
N LYS A 29 -9.36 -3.42 28.53
CA LYS A 29 -9.17 -2.27 29.43
C LYS A 29 -8.78 -2.71 30.84
N ARG A 30 -9.51 -3.66 31.41
CA ARG A 30 -9.19 -4.22 32.74
C ARG A 30 -7.81 -4.87 32.79
N ALA A 31 -7.40 -5.56 31.73
CA ALA A 31 -6.07 -6.16 31.67
C ALA A 31 -4.96 -5.09 31.66
N ILE A 32 -5.18 -3.96 30.98
CA ILE A 32 -4.24 -2.82 31.00
C ILE A 32 -4.20 -2.18 32.39
N GLU A 33 -5.35 -1.89 32.98
CA GLU A 33 -5.47 -1.23 34.30
C GLU A 33 -4.87 -2.09 35.44
N ALA A 34 -4.91 -3.42 35.29
CA ALA A 34 -4.40 -4.36 36.29
C ALA A 34 -2.91 -4.73 36.10
N LEU A 35 -2.21 -4.15 35.13
CA LEU A 35 -0.79 -4.45 34.89
C LEU A 35 0.07 -4.03 36.09
N PRO A 36 0.82 -4.96 36.72
CA PRO A 36 1.78 -4.61 37.75
C PRO A 36 2.90 -3.71 37.22
N ILE A 37 3.52 -2.96 38.12
CA ILE A 37 4.75 -2.22 37.83
C ILE A 37 5.80 -3.22 37.30
N SER A 38 6.44 -2.87 36.19
CA SER A 38 7.43 -3.70 35.47
C SER A 38 6.87 -4.90 34.70
N ALA A 39 5.55 -5.10 34.61
CA ALA A 39 4.96 -6.07 33.70
C ALA A 39 4.89 -5.52 32.26
N THR A 40 5.02 -6.38 31.26
CA THR A 40 4.94 -6.01 29.84
C THR A 40 3.68 -6.60 29.21
N LEU A 41 2.95 -5.77 28.46
CA LEU A 41 1.84 -6.19 27.60
C LEU A 41 2.19 -5.90 26.15
N GLN A 42 2.14 -6.93 25.30
CA GLN A 42 2.25 -6.80 23.86
C GLN A 42 0.88 -7.04 23.22
N PHE A 43 0.51 -6.21 22.25
CA PHE A 43 -0.66 -6.42 21.41
C PHE A 43 -0.36 -5.96 19.99
N ASP A 44 -0.96 -6.65 19.03
CA ASP A 44 -0.94 -6.27 17.63
C ASP A 44 -2.31 -5.66 17.28
N TYR A 45 -2.30 -4.61 16.48
CA TYR A 45 -3.52 -3.94 16.04
C TYR A 45 -3.46 -3.69 14.54
N ARG A 46 -4.63 -3.75 13.90
CA ARG A 46 -4.79 -3.45 12.48
C ARG A 46 -5.68 -2.23 12.35
N LEU A 47 -5.15 -1.18 11.75
CA LEU A 47 -5.94 -0.01 11.40
C LEU A 47 -6.64 -0.22 10.05
N PRO A 48 -7.88 0.27 9.87
CA PRO A 48 -8.47 0.31 8.54
C PRO A 48 -7.62 1.19 7.62
N ARG A 49 -7.37 0.71 6.39
CA ARG A 49 -6.65 1.49 5.39
C ARG A 49 -7.37 2.79 5.08
N SER A 50 -6.62 3.82 4.68
CA SER A 50 -7.16 5.08 4.21
C SER A 50 -7.76 4.89 2.80
N PRO A 51 -9.09 4.97 2.63
CA PRO A 51 -9.71 4.84 1.30
C PRO A 51 -9.24 5.95 0.36
N LYS A 52 -8.91 7.13 0.89
CA LYS A 52 -8.35 8.25 0.14
C LYS A 52 -6.99 7.88 -0.45
N HIS A 53 -6.13 7.25 0.33
CA HIS A 53 -4.79 6.88 -0.10
C HIS A 53 -4.81 5.77 -1.16
N HIS A 54 -5.67 4.77 -0.96
CA HIS A 54 -5.90 3.74 -1.97
C HIS A 54 -6.38 4.35 -3.29
N ARG A 55 -7.38 5.25 -3.26
CA ARG A 55 -7.85 5.94 -4.47
C ARG A 55 -6.75 6.76 -5.14
N LEU A 56 -5.90 7.43 -4.36
CA LEU A 56 -4.78 8.22 -4.88
C LEU A 56 -3.79 7.34 -5.66
N PHE A 57 -3.39 6.19 -5.11
CA PHE A 57 -2.48 5.26 -5.78
C PHE A 57 -3.02 4.82 -7.14
N PHE A 58 -4.28 4.37 -7.21
CA PHE A 58 -4.88 3.94 -8.47
C PHE A 58 -5.08 5.10 -9.46
N ALA A 59 -5.42 6.30 -8.97
CA ALA A 59 -5.48 7.49 -9.82
C ALA A 59 -4.13 7.81 -10.46
N LYS A 60 -3.04 7.71 -9.69
CA LYS A 60 -1.66 7.87 -10.18
C LYS A 60 -1.29 6.84 -11.24
N VAL A 61 -1.59 5.55 -11.00
CA VAL A 61 -1.33 4.47 -11.96
C VAL A 61 -2.08 4.70 -13.26
N ARG A 62 -3.36 5.06 -13.18
CA ARG A 62 -4.17 5.39 -14.36
C ARG A 62 -3.61 6.58 -15.13
N ALA A 63 -3.29 7.66 -14.43
CA ALA A 63 -2.70 8.85 -15.05
C ALA A 63 -1.32 8.57 -15.69
N LEU A 64 -0.53 7.66 -15.11
CA LEU A 64 0.73 7.21 -15.71
C LEU A 64 0.48 6.33 -16.94
N HIS A 65 -0.51 5.43 -16.87
CA HIS A 65 -0.93 4.58 -17.98
C HIS A 65 -1.31 5.38 -19.22
N ASP A 66 -2.02 6.49 -19.03
CA ASP A 66 -2.46 7.38 -20.11
C ASP A 66 -1.28 8.15 -20.77
N ARG A 67 -0.09 8.15 -20.15
CA ARG A 67 1.10 8.89 -20.63
C ARG A 67 2.20 7.99 -21.19
N GLN A 68 2.25 6.73 -20.81
CA GLN A 68 3.26 5.76 -21.22
C GLN A 68 2.85 5.06 -22.53
N GLU A 69 3.80 4.40 -23.20
CA GLU A 69 3.59 3.84 -24.55
C GLU A 69 3.88 2.34 -24.69
N THR A 70 4.12 1.66 -23.58
CA THR A 70 4.64 0.28 -23.56
C THR A 70 3.61 -0.75 -23.12
N PHE A 71 2.81 -0.41 -22.13
CA PHE A 71 1.78 -1.28 -21.57
C PHE A 71 0.44 -0.99 -22.23
N ASN A 72 -0.28 -2.06 -22.59
CA ASN A 72 -1.60 -1.97 -23.23
C ASN A 72 -2.74 -1.84 -22.22
N THR A 73 -2.51 -2.27 -20.97
CA THR A 73 -3.52 -2.27 -19.91
C THR A 73 -2.96 -1.67 -18.63
N GLU A 74 -3.85 -1.02 -17.85
CA GLU A 74 -3.51 -0.46 -16.53
C GLU A 74 -3.01 -1.57 -15.58
N GLU A 75 -3.55 -2.77 -15.73
CA GLU A 75 -3.17 -3.93 -14.92
C GLU A 75 -1.73 -4.37 -15.18
N ASP A 76 -1.32 -4.48 -16.45
CA ASP A 76 0.04 -4.86 -16.82
C ASP A 76 1.06 -3.83 -16.34
N LEU A 77 0.74 -2.54 -16.50
CA LEU A 77 1.56 -1.45 -15.96
C LEU A 77 1.68 -1.58 -14.44
N ARG A 78 0.55 -1.78 -13.75
CA ARG A 78 0.54 -1.90 -12.29
C ARG A 78 1.37 -3.09 -11.81
N MET A 79 1.20 -4.26 -12.41
CA MET A 79 1.98 -5.46 -12.09
C MET A 79 3.47 -5.20 -12.27
N TRP A 80 3.86 -4.55 -13.36
CA TRP A 80 5.25 -4.19 -13.63
C TRP A 80 5.80 -3.16 -12.62
N LEU A 81 5.02 -2.14 -12.26
CA LEU A 81 5.40 -1.15 -11.24
C LEU A 81 5.65 -1.82 -9.88
N LEU A 82 4.79 -2.76 -9.48
CA LEU A 82 4.97 -3.50 -8.22
C LEU A 82 6.24 -4.34 -8.22
N VAL A 83 6.52 -5.04 -9.33
CA VAL A 83 7.78 -5.78 -9.49
C VAL A 83 8.98 -4.83 -9.46
N GLY A 84 8.91 -3.71 -10.17
CA GLY A 84 9.97 -2.70 -10.21
C GLY A 84 10.28 -2.05 -8.86
N ALA A 85 9.24 -1.88 -8.03
CA ALA A 85 9.30 -1.42 -6.65
C ALA A 85 9.74 -2.52 -5.65
N GLY A 86 10.00 -3.74 -6.13
CA GLY A 86 10.41 -4.88 -5.30
C GLY A 86 9.27 -5.52 -4.49
N TYR A 87 8.02 -5.14 -4.73
CA TYR A 87 6.84 -5.75 -4.11
C TYR A 87 6.41 -7.00 -4.88
N CYS A 88 7.30 -8.01 -4.89
CA CYS A 88 7.12 -9.25 -5.63
C CYS A 88 7.67 -10.45 -4.85
N THR A 89 7.28 -11.63 -5.30
CA THR A 89 7.85 -12.91 -4.86
C THR A 89 8.53 -13.57 -6.06
N PHE A 90 9.72 -14.12 -5.86
CA PHE A 90 10.41 -14.88 -6.89
C PHE A 90 10.00 -16.34 -6.82
N LEU A 91 9.47 -16.85 -7.92
CA LEU A 91 9.09 -18.26 -8.07
C LEU A 91 9.95 -18.91 -9.15
N PRO A 92 10.25 -20.22 -9.05
CA PRO A 92 10.92 -20.93 -10.15
C PRO A 92 9.99 -21.01 -11.36
N GLY A 93 10.47 -20.49 -12.49
CA GLY A 93 9.84 -20.60 -13.80
C GLY A 93 9.91 -22.02 -14.36
N THR A 94 9.15 -22.26 -15.43
CA THR A 94 9.11 -23.57 -16.11
C THR A 94 10.44 -23.97 -16.75
N ASP A 95 11.32 -23.00 -16.98
CA ASP A 95 12.69 -23.14 -17.50
C ASP A 95 13.77 -23.14 -16.40
N GLY A 96 13.36 -23.08 -15.12
CA GLY A 96 14.26 -23.02 -13.98
C GLY A 96 14.81 -21.62 -13.67
N GLN A 97 14.50 -20.59 -14.46
CA GLN A 97 14.85 -19.20 -14.14
C GLN A 97 13.85 -18.62 -13.14
N LEU A 98 14.31 -17.69 -12.29
CA LEU A 98 13.41 -17.04 -11.34
C LEU A 98 12.51 -16.02 -12.06
N VAL A 99 11.20 -16.12 -11.82
CA VAL A 99 10.19 -15.20 -12.31
C VAL A 99 9.67 -14.36 -11.14
N ALA A 100 9.70 -13.04 -11.30
CA ALA A 100 9.12 -12.11 -10.34
C ALA A 100 7.59 -12.05 -10.53
N VAL A 101 6.84 -12.44 -9.50
CA VAL A 101 5.38 -12.37 -9.48
C VAL A 101 4.96 -11.29 -8.50
N PRO A 102 4.20 -10.26 -8.92
CA PRO A 102 3.78 -9.18 -8.03
C PRO A 102 2.95 -9.73 -6.87
N GLN A 103 3.19 -9.23 -5.67
CA GLN A 103 2.35 -9.58 -4.53
C GLN A 103 0.98 -8.89 -4.63
N SER A 104 -0.05 -9.53 -4.10
CA SER A 104 -1.39 -8.95 -4.07
C SER A 104 -1.43 -7.73 -3.15
N MET A 105 -2.15 -6.68 -3.59
CA MET A 105 -2.49 -5.52 -2.76
C MET A 105 -3.90 -5.62 -2.16
N ASP A 106 -4.50 -6.82 -2.18
CA ASP A 106 -5.88 -7.06 -1.75
C ASP A 106 -6.16 -6.46 -0.36
N TRP A 107 -7.32 -5.81 -0.23
CA TRP A 107 -7.79 -5.06 0.94
C TRP A 107 -7.75 -5.83 2.26
N ALA A 108 -7.83 -7.16 2.20
CA ALA A 108 -7.81 -8.01 3.37
C ALA A 108 -6.41 -8.30 3.92
N THR A 109 -5.35 -8.19 3.11
CA THR A 109 -4.03 -8.75 3.45
C THR A 109 -3.00 -7.69 3.85
N LEU A 110 -2.92 -6.57 3.12
CA LEU A 110 -1.94 -5.50 3.36
C LEU A 110 -2.39 -4.50 4.44
N GLU A 111 -1.49 -4.02 5.30
CA GLU A 111 -1.81 -2.97 6.27
C GLU A 111 -1.54 -1.57 5.68
N GLU A 112 -2.07 -0.51 6.30
CA GLU A 112 -1.88 0.86 5.79
C GLU A 112 -0.39 1.24 5.71
N GLY A 113 0.40 0.88 6.73
CA GLY A 113 1.84 1.15 6.75
C GLY A 113 2.57 0.51 5.58
N ASP A 114 2.30 -0.77 5.33
CA ASP A 114 2.88 -1.50 4.20
C ASP A 114 2.42 -0.91 2.87
N PHE A 115 1.15 -0.51 2.76
CA PHE A 115 0.63 0.13 1.54
C PHE A 115 1.31 1.48 1.26
N VAL A 116 1.58 2.28 2.30
CA VAL A 116 2.34 3.52 2.19
C VAL A 116 3.75 3.27 1.68
N ASP A 117 4.43 2.27 2.23
CA ASP A 117 5.77 1.89 1.79
C ASP A 117 5.77 1.42 0.32
N VAL A 118 4.83 0.57 -0.08
CA VAL A 118 4.69 0.14 -1.48
C VAL A 118 4.43 1.33 -2.41
N HIS A 119 3.53 2.24 -2.06
CA HIS A 119 3.25 3.43 -2.87
C HIS A 119 4.50 4.30 -3.02
N GLN A 120 5.23 4.56 -1.94
CA GLN A 120 6.47 5.35 -1.98
C GLN A 120 7.55 4.69 -2.86
N ARG A 121 7.69 3.36 -2.79
CA ARG A 121 8.63 2.62 -3.64
C ARG A 121 8.22 2.66 -5.11
N VAL A 122 6.93 2.57 -5.41
CA VAL A 122 6.43 2.73 -6.78
C VAL A 122 6.71 4.14 -7.29
N ASP A 123 6.43 5.18 -6.50
CA ASP A 123 6.74 6.56 -6.86
C ASP A 123 8.25 6.72 -7.14
N ALA A 124 9.11 6.20 -6.27
CA ALA A 124 10.56 6.25 -6.44
C ALA A 124 11.03 5.49 -7.69
N PHE A 125 10.47 4.31 -7.95
CA PHE A 125 10.82 3.49 -9.10
C PHE A 125 10.55 4.20 -10.42
N VAL A 126 9.44 4.93 -10.55
CA VAL A 126 9.11 5.68 -11.77
C VAL A 126 10.18 6.73 -12.14
N TRP A 127 10.91 7.27 -11.16
CA TRP A 127 12.01 8.21 -11.40
C TRP A 127 13.28 7.55 -11.93
N GLU A 128 13.46 6.24 -11.72
CA GLU A 128 14.67 5.54 -12.11
C GLU A 128 14.85 5.52 -13.64
N PRO A 129 16.08 5.70 -14.16
CA PRO A 129 16.33 5.67 -15.60
C PRO A 129 15.83 4.38 -16.27
N ARG A 130 15.96 3.22 -15.60
CA ARG A 130 15.47 1.94 -16.13
C ARG A 130 13.95 1.92 -16.31
N ALA A 131 13.20 2.55 -15.41
CA ALA A 131 11.75 2.61 -15.50
C ALA A 131 11.34 3.54 -16.65
N ARG A 132 11.92 4.75 -16.68
CA ARG A 132 11.63 5.78 -17.69
C ARG A 132 11.94 5.31 -19.11
N ARG A 133 13.04 4.59 -19.31
CA ARG A 133 13.41 4.02 -20.62
C ARG A 133 12.48 2.90 -21.07
N VAL A 134 11.88 2.17 -20.14
CA VAL A 134 10.84 1.19 -20.46
C VAL A 134 9.54 1.90 -20.81
N LEU A 135 9.09 2.87 -20.00
CA LEU A 135 7.83 3.58 -20.23
C LEU A 135 7.82 4.38 -21.54
N TRP A 136 8.96 4.96 -21.91
CA TRP A 136 9.12 5.77 -23.13
C TRP A 136 10.42 5.43 -23.90
N PRO A 137 10.46 4.30 -24.62
CA PRO A 137 11.68 3.83 -25.27
C PRO A 137 12.22 4.75 -26.37
N HIS A 138 11.36 5.61 -26.92
CA HIS A 138 11.69 6.52 -28.02
C HIS A 138 12.12 7.92 -27.55
N LEU A 139 12.01 8.23 -26.25
CA LEU A 139 12.38 9.52 -25.67
C LEU A 139 13.77 9.47 -25.02
N GLY A 140 14.47 10.62 -25.06
CA GLY A 140 15.73 10.78 -24.33
C GLY A 140 15.53 10.95 -22.82
N ASP A 141 16.59 10.70 -22.05
CA ASP A 141 16.56 10.73 -20.57
C ASP A 141 16.08 12.09 -20.00
N GLU A 142 16.38 13.22 -20.64
CA GLU A 142 15.89 14.54 -20.20
C GLU A 142 14.37 14.66 -20.40
N ARG A 143 13.87 14.25 -21.56
CA ARG A 143 12.45 14.39 -21.87
C ARG A 143 11.59 13.48 -21.01
N THR A 144 12.05 12.26 -20.76
CA THR A 144 11.35 11.35 -19.84
C THR A 144 11.32 11.86 -18.40
N PHE A 145 12.35 12.60 -17.96
CA PHE A 145 12.35 13.23 -16.64
C PHE A 145 11.19 14.22 -16.50
N TYR A 146 11.01 15.10 -17.49
CA TYR A 146 9.92 16.08 -17.49
C TYR A 146 8.53 15.44 -17.53
N VAL A 147 8.36 14.30 -18.22
CA VAL A 147 7.07 13.59 -18.22
C VAL A 147 6.73 13.08 -16.81
N VAL A 148 7.70 12.54 -16.09
CA VAL A 148 7.49 12.08 -14.70
C VAL A 148 7.24 13.27 -13.77
N GLU A 149 7.95 14.38 -13.95
CA GLU A 149 7.74 15.62 -13.19
C GLU A 149 6.30 16.14 -13.36
N GLN A 150 5.83 16.29 -14.59
CA GLN A 150 4.46 16.73 -14.90
C GLN A 150 3.40 15.77 -14.33
N TRP A 151 3.65 14.47 -14.40
CA TRP A 151 2.77 13.46 -13.79
C TRP A 151 2.70 13.62 -12.27
N ARG A 152 3.84 13.86 -11.59
CA ARG A 152 3.88 14.05 -10.12
C ARG A 152 3.16 15.32 -9.69
N GLU A 153 3.38 16.43 -10.40
CA GLU A 153 2.77 17.74 -10.08
C GLU A 153 1.23 17.71 -10.10
N GLU A 154 0.62 16.85 -10.92
CA GLU A 154 -0.84 16.68 -10.97
C GLU A 154 -1.43 16.27 -9.61
N PHE A 155 -0.66 15.51 -8.81
CA PHE A 155 -1.10 14.97 -7.53
C PHE A 155 -0.57 15.75 -6.32
N GLU A 156 0.31 16.73 -6.52
CA GLU A 156 0.80 17.62 -5.45
C GLU A 156 -0.08 18.87 -5.28
N LYS A 157 -0.96 19.18 -6.26
CA LYS A 157 -1.88 20.31 -6.15
C LYS A 157 -2.96 20.02 -5.09
N PRO A 158 -3.23 20.97 -4.19
CA PRO A 158 -4.13 20.79 -3.03
C PRO A 158 -5.59 20.54 -3.40
#